data_AF-A0AAQ4EAC9-F1
#
_entry.id   AF-A0AAQ4EAC9-F1
#
_cell.length_a   1.000
_cell.length_b   1.000
_cell.length_c   1.000
_cell.angle_alpha   90.00
_cell.angle_beta   90.00
_cell.angle_gamma   90.00
#
_symmetry.space_group_name_H-M   'P 1'
#
loop_
_entity.id
_entity.type
_entity.pdbx_description
1 polymer ?
#
loop_
_entity_poly.entity_id
_entity_poly.type
_entity_poly.pdbx_seq_one_letter_code
_entity_poly.pdbx_strand_id
1 'polypeptide(L)'
;MTIQSPNFPGPYPARTICRYVVRRYDSATCALEVLFTRFDMEHNPDCQYEHLQVDGRKLCGTLPENSVREYRCPLTTLCLHMLFYFTTALAVLA
;
A
#
# COMPACT_ATOMS: atom_id res chain seq x y z
N MET A 1 12.59 1.34 4.81
CA MET A 1 11.59 0.43 5.42
C MET A 1 11.01 -0.41 4.30
N THR A 2 10.81 -1.70 4.53
CA THR A 2 10.14 -2.60 3.57
C THR A 2 8.84 -3.10 4.20
N ILE A 3 7.75 -3.11 3.43
CA ILE A 3 6.44 -3.59 3.85
C ILE A 3 6.04 -4.71 2.90
N GLN A 4 5.67 -5.86 3.45
CA GLN A 4 5.23 -7.01 2.66
C GLN A 4 3.86 -7.47 3.14
N SER A 5 3.12 -8.13 2.25
CA SER A 5 1.90 -8.84 2.66
C SER A 5 2.24 -9.89 3.74
N PRO A 6 1.34 -10.14 4.70
CA PRO A 6 1.53 -11.22 5.66
C PRO A 6 1.85 -12.54 4.95
N ASN A 7 2.85 -13.27 5.47
CA ASN A 7 3.32 -14.55 4.92
C ASN A 7 3.94 -14.50 3.51
N PHE A 8 4.23 -13.31 2.95
CA PHE A 8 4.95 -13.20 1.67
C PHE A 8 6.21 -14.11 1.65
N PRO A 9 6.48 -14.86 0.56
CA PRO A 9 5.77 -14.89 -0.72
C PRO A 9 4.54 -15.81 -0.78
N GLY A 10 4.19 -16.45 0.33
CA GLY A 10 2.99 -17.26 0.46
C GLY A 10 1.69 -16.42 0.57
N PRO A 11 0.53 -17.08 0.50
CA PRO A 11 -0.77 -16.41 0.60
C PRO A 11 -1.00 -15.81 1.99
N TYR A 12 -1.62 -14.64 2.03
CA TYR A 12 -2.02 -14.00 3.27
C TYR A 12 -3.32 -14.62 3.83
N PRO A 13 -3.60 -14.49 5.15
CA PRO A 13 -4.84 -14.97 5.73
C PRO A 13 -6.05 -14.14 5.27
N ALA A 14 -7.15 -14.79 4.90
CA ALA A 14 -8.36 -14.10 4.45
C ALA A 14 -8.88 -13.08 5.50
N ARG A 15 -9.47 -11.98 5.02
CA ARG A 15 -10.06 -10.89 5.84
C ARG A 15 -9.03 -10.17 6.73
N THR A 16 -7.80 -10.04 6.24
CA THR A 16 -6.76 -9.28 6.94
C THR A 16 -6.83 -7.80 6.57
N ILE A 17 -6.65 -6.91 7.54
CA ILE A 17 -6.46 -5.48 7.30
C ILE A 17 -5.15 -5.07 7.94
N CYS A 18 -4.19 -4.60 7.13
CA CYS A 18 -2.92 -4.08 7.63
C CYS A 18 -2.95 -2.55 7.56
N ARG A 19 -2.62 -1.89 8.67
CA ARG A 19 -2.55 -0.42 8.75
C ARG A 19 -1.13 0.03 8.99
N TYR A 20 -0.63 0.87 8.09
CA TYR A 20 0.69 1.50 8.20
C TYR A 20 0.53 3.01 8.20
N VAL A 21 1.28 3.67 9.08
CA VAL A 21 1.30 5.12 9.21
C VAL A 21 2.74 5.56 9.10
N VAL A 22 3.05 6.33 8.06
CA VAL A 22 4.37 6.94 7.90
C VAL A 22 4.27 8.39 8.36
N ARG A 23 5.07 8.72 9.37
CA ARG A 23 5.19 10.08 9.89
C ARG A 23 6.37 10.78 9.22
N ARG A 24 6.27 12.10 9.10
CA ARG A 24 7.39 12.91 8.62
C ARG A 24 8.57 12.74 9.59
N TYR A 25 9.78 12.65 9.04
CA TYR A 25 10.99 12.63 9.85
C TYR A 25 11.20 14.00 10.52
N ASP A 26 11.05 15.07 9.73
CA ASP A 26 11.11 16.45 10.18
C ASP A 26 10.22 17.37 9.32
N SER A 27 10.23 18.68 9.62
CA SER A 27 9.48 19.70 8.89
C SER A 27 9.97 19.95 7.46
N ALA A 28 11.20 19.55 7.12
CA ALA A 28 11.79 19.70 5.80
C ALA A 28 11.40 18.55 4.85
N THR A 29 10.97 17.42 5.40
CA THR A 29 10.54 16.23 4.63
C THR A 29 9.19 16.49 3.94
N CYS A 30 9.15 16.79 2.64
CA CYS A 30 7.91 17.19 1.95
C CYS A 30 7.24 16.07 1.12
N ALA A 31 7.93 14.96 0.88
CA ALA A 31 7.42 13.85 0.09
C ALA A 31 7.98 12.51 0.57
N LEU A 32 7.32 11.43 0.17
CA LEU A 32 7.73 10.05 0.37
C LEU A 32 7.71 9.33 -0.98
N GLU A 33 8.84 8.73 -1.34
CA GLU A 33 8.91 7.80 -2.47
C GLU A 33 8.61 6.38 -1.98
N VAL A 34 7.68 5.72 -2.64
CA VAL A 34 7.33 4.32 -2.39
C VAL A 34 7.70 3.50 -3.63
N LEU A 35 8.63 2.57 -3.44
CA LEU A 35 8.96 1.56 -4.43
C LEU A 35 8.02 0.36 -4.24
N PHE A 36 7.24 0.08 -5.26
CA PHE A 36 6.48 -1.16 -5.37
C PHE A 36 7.35 -2.19 -6.07
N THR A 37 8.02 -3.06 -5.30
CA THR A 37 8.84 -4.11 -5.90
C THR A 37 7.96 -5.16 -6.56
N ARG A 38 6.82 -5.50 -5.92
CA ARG A 38 5.75 -6.30 -6.51
C ARG A 38 4.39 -5.85 -5.99
N PHE A 39 3.46 -5.59 -6.91
CA PHE A 39 2.07 -5.27 -6.59
C PHE A 39 1.13 -6.07 -7.48
N ASP A 40 0.47 -7.04 -6.88
CA ASP A 40 -0.49 -7.92 -7.54
C ASP A 40 -1.69 -8.12 -6.62
N MET A 41 -2.73 -7.32 -6.84
CA MET A 41 -4.01 -7.38 -6.12
C MET A 41 -5.14 -7.76 -7.07
N GLU A 42 -6.14 -8.47 -6.55
CA GLU A 42 -7.30 -8.84 -7.37
C GLU A 42 -8.01 -7.59 -7.92
N HIS A 43 -8.11 -7.51 -9.25
CA HIS A 43 -8.82 -6.41 -9.90
C HIS A 43 -10.34 -6.61 -9.76
N ASN A 44 -11.03 -5.57 -9.33
CA ASN A 44 -12.48 -5.57 -9.17
C ASN A 44 -13.05 -4.15 -9.38
N PRO A 45 -14.35 -4.01 -9.74
CA PRO A 45 -14.97 -2.70 -9.94
C PRO A 45 -14.75 -1.78 -8.74
N ASP A 46 -14.25 -0.58 -8.99
CA ASP A 46 -13.94 0.45 -7.98
C ASP A 46 -12.97 0.02 -6.87
N CYS A 47 -12.23 -1.09 -7.06
CA CYS A 47 -11.35 -1.67 -6.05
C CYS A 47 -12.06 -1.84 -4.67
N GLN A 48 -13.34 -2.24 -4.68
CA GLN A 48 -14.18 -2.38 -3.49
C GLN A 48 -13.81 -3.55 -2.57
N TYR A 49 -13.24 -4.64 -3.10
CA TYR A 49 -12.88 -5.83 -2.32
C TYR A 49 -11.43 -5.77 -1.85
N GLU A 50 -10.50 -6.13 -2.74
CA GLU A 50 -9.06 -6.07 -2.48
C GLU A 50 -8.47 -4.79 -2.98
N HIS A 51 -7.79 -4.06 -2.09
CA HIS A 51 -7.13 -2.82 -2.47
C HIS A 51 -6.10 -2.37 -1.43
N LEU A 52 -5.13 -1.61 -1.93
CA LEU A 52 -4.32 -0.70 -1.14
C LEU A 52 -5.01 0.66 -1.17
N GLN A 53 -5.40 1.17 -0.01
CA GLN A 53 -5.84 2.54 0.15
C GLN A 53 -4.68 3.39 0.64
N VAL A 54 -4.35 4.45 -0.11
CA VAL A 54 -3.35 5.45 0.25
C VAL A 54 -4.03 6.81 0.32
N ASP A 55 -4.09 7.42 1.50
CA ASP A 55 -4.74 8.71 1.76
C ASP A 55 -6.16 8.83 1.15
N GLY A 56 -6.94 7.75 1.26
CA GLY A 56 -8.31 7.69 0.74
C GLY A 56 -8.44 7.24 -0.71
N ARG A 57 -7.35 7.08 -1.45
CA ARG A 57 -7.35 6.60 -2.84
C ARG A 57 -7.07 5.10 -2.90
N LYS A 58 -7.91 4.34 -3.61
CA LYS A 58 -7.77 2.89 -3.75
C LYS A 58 -6.93 2.52 -4.97
N LEU A 59 -6.12 1.48 -4.82
CA LEU A 59 -5.29 0.87 -5.85
C LEU A 59 -5.54 -0.63 -5.83
N CYS A 60 -5.80 -1.23 -6.98
CA CYS A 60 -5.94 -2.68 -7.18
C CYS A 60 -5.49 -3.07 -8.59
N GLY A 61 -5.42 -4.36 -8.89
CA GLY A 61 -4.81 -4.89 -10.12
C GLY A 61 -3.29 -5.04 -9.99
N THR A 62 -2.60 -5.00 -11.12
CA THR A 62 -1.15 -5.10 -11.19
C THR A 62 -0.50 -3.76 -11.48
N LEU A 63 0.67 -3.52 -10.88
CA LEU A 63 1.56 -2.45 -11.31
C LEU A 63 2.78 -3.06 -12.02
N PRO A 64 3.44 -2.31 -12.92
CA PRO A 64 4.75 -2.69 -13.42
C PRO A 64 5.71 -2.94 -12.25
N GLU A 65 6.53 -3.98 -12.36
CA GLU A 65 7.55 -4.28 -11.35
C GLU A 65 8.49 -3.10 -11.17
N ASN A 66 8.93 -2.90 -9.92
CA ASN A 66 9.81 -1.79 -9.52
C ASN A 66 9.26 -0.41 -9.87
N SER A 67 7.93 -0.25 -9.85
CA SER A 67 7.30 1.05 -10.06
C SER A 67 7.46 1.94 -8.83
N VAL A 68 7.88 3.18 -9.05
CA VAL A 68 8.03 4.18 -7.99
C VAL A 68 6.82 5.13 -8.04
N ARG A 69 6.27 5.44 -6.87
CA ARG A 69 5.26 6.49 -6.71
C ARG A 69 5.69 7.48 -5.64
N GLU A 70 5.59 8.76 -5.97
CA GLU A 70 5.78 9.85 -5.01
C GLU A 70 4.44 10.22 -4.36
N TYR A 71 4.44 10.30 -3.03
CA TYR A 71 3.32 10.81 -2.24
C TYR A 71 3.77 12.07 -1.52
N ARG A 72 3.08 13.19 -1.76
CA ARG A 72 3.38 14.44 -1.07
C ARG A 72 2.85 14.38 0.35
N CYS A 73 3.72 14.65 1.32
CA CYS A 73 3.30 14.77 2.70
C CYS A 73 2.50 16.07 2.85
N PRO A 74 1.30 16.05 3.46
CA PRO A 74 0.65 17.29 3.89
C PRO A 74 1.51 18.00 4.95
N LEU A 75 1.27 19.30 5.18
CA LEU A 75 1.99 20.11 6.18
C LEU A 75 1.82 19.63 7.65
N THR A 76 1.03 18.58 7.88
CA THR A 76 0.83 17.94 9.18
C THR A 76 1.98 16.99 9.54
N THR A 77 2.01 16.45 10.77
CA THR A 77 3.00 15.44 11.22
C THR A 77 2.84 14.07 10.53
N LEU A 78 1.66 13.81 9.94
CA LEU A 78 1.37 12.61 9.17
C LEU A 78 1.82 12.81 7.71
N CYS A 79 2.63 11.89 7.18
CA CYS A 79 3.00 11.92 5.77
C CYS A 79 2.10 11.02 4.92
N LEU A 80 1.82 9.80 5.39
CA LEU A 80 1.03 8.83 4.63
C LEU A 80 0.21 7.92 5.55
N HIS A 81 -1.05 7.69 5.20
CA HIS A 81 -1.88 6.65 5.79
C HIS A 81 -2.18 5.56 4.76
N MET A 82 -1.62 4.37 4.99
CA MET A 82 -1.81 3.21 4.12
C MET A 82 -2.66 2.15 4.84
N LEU A 83 -3.68 1.67 4.14
CA LEU A 83 -4.52 0.56 4.56
C LEU A 83 -4.52 -0.50 3.47
N PHE A 84 -4.11 -1.71 3.81
CA PHE A 84 -4.24 -2.85 2.93
C PHE A 84 -5.47 -3.63 3.32
N TYR A 85 -6.39 -3.81 2.37
CA TYR A 85 -7.60 -4.59 2.51
C TYR A 85 -7.45 -5.89 1.72
N PHE A 86 -7.31 -6.98 2.46
CA PHE A 86 -6.99 -8.30 1.93
C PHE A 86 -8.19 -9.23 2.19
N THR A 87 -9.01 -9.49 1.16
CA THR A 87 -10.30 -10.22 1.34
C THR A 87 -10.25 -11.69 0.94
N THR A 88 -9.47 -12.08 -0.07
CA THR A 88 -9.29 -13.47 -0.53
C THR A 88 -7.93 -14.01 -0.07
N ALA A 89 -7.26 -14.92 -0.78
CA ALA A 89 -5.93 -15.42 -0.41
C ALA A 89 -4.97 -15.41 -1.61
N LEU A 90 -5.25 -14.58 -2.62
CA LEU A 90 -4.61 -14.65 -3.94
C LEU A 90 -3.64 -13.51 -4.28
N ALA A 91 -3.68 -12.41 -3.54
CA ALA A 91 -2.81 -11.25 -3.76
C ALA A 91 -1.44 -11.37 -3.07
N VAL A 92 -0.40 -10.81 -3.68
CA VAL A 92 0.98 -10.85 -3.20
C VAL A 92 1.58 -9.46 -3.30
N LEU A 93 2.19 -8.96 -2.22
CA LEU A 93 2.74 -7.60 -2.18
C LEU A 93 4.13 -7.58 -1.55
N ALA A 94 5.10 -6.97 -2.24
CA ALA A 94 6.48 -6.79 -1.78
C ALA A 94 7.00 -5.38 -1.98
#